data_AF-A0A2I1HWN0-F1
#
_entry.id   AF-A0A2I1HWN0-F1
#
_cell.length_a   1.000
_cell.length_b   1.000
_cell.length_c   1.000
_cell.angle_alpha   90.00
_cell.angle_beta   90.00
_cell.angle_gamma   90.00
#
_symmetry.space_group_name_H-M   'P 1'
#
loop_
_entity.id
_entity.type
_entity.pdbx_description
1 polymer ?
#
loop_
_entity_poly.entity_id
_entity_poly.type
_entity_poly.pdbx_seq_one_letter_code
_entity_poly.pdbx_strand_id
1 'polypeptide(L)'
;IKRISDTVIGIATQCIQSKHTNKPAKQYCANVCLKMNVKLGGENSFLIPKHIQFLTDEPTILMGTGVTHPSPGDNEGLSYVALCGSVNVKASRYAVSTRFQRGHTELIVDLANMVKESLKTFYQTCGLKPKKILFYRNGISKSQFMHVLECELAAIKYACQSLEANYRPTITFVVIQKRHHTRFFPIEK
;
A
#
# COMPACT_ATOMS: atom_id res chain seq x y z
N ILE A 1 -2.58 -23.11 -5.80
CA ILE A 1 -3.77 -22.24 -5.78
C ILE A 1 -3.41 -20.80 -6.16
N LYS A 2 -2.73 -20.03 -5.29
CA LYS A 2 -2.50 -18.59 -5.47
C LYS A 2 -1.78 -18.19 -6.77
N ARG A 3 -0.71 -18.90 -7.15
CA ARG A 3 -0.02 -18.67 -8.44
C ARG A 3 -1.00 -18.69 -9.62
N ILE A 4 -1.75 -19.77 -9.79
CA ILE A 4 -2.68 -19.90 -10.92
C ILE A 4 -3.81 -18.87 -10.82
N SER A 5 -4.47 -18.79 -9.65
CA SER A 5 -5.65 -17.93 -9.50
C SER A 5 -5.34 -16.45 -9.66
N ASP A 6 -4.23 -15.99 -9.09
CA ASP A 6 -3.94 -14.56 -8.99
C ASP A 6 -3.11 -14.06 -10.20
N THR A 7 -2.35 -14.94 -10.88
CA THR A 7 -1.44 -14.51 -11.98
C THR A 7 -1.76 -15.08 -13.36
N VAL A 8 -2.59 -16.12 -13.47
CA VAL A 8 -2.88 -16.77 -14.76
C VAL A 8 -4.34 -16.53 -15.19
N ILE A 9 -5.30 -16.74 -14.29
CA ILE A 9 -6.73 -16.73 -14.63
C ILE A 9 -7.54 -15.59 -13.97
N GLY A 10 -6.96 -14.86 -13.01
CA GLY A 10 -7.62 -13.70 -12.39
C GLY A 10 -8.86 -14.03 -11.55
N ILE A 11 -8.90 -15.19 -10.88
CA ILE A 11 -10.05 -15.63 -10.09
C ILE A 11 -9.80 -15.41 -8.60
N ALA A 12 -10.71 -14.71 -7.92
CA ALA A 12 -10.65 -14.52 -6.48
C ALA A 12 -10.78 -15.86 -5.73
N THR A 13 -9.79 -16.19 -4.89
CA THR A 13 -9.79 -17.43 -4.08
C THR A 13 -9.65 -17.15 -2.58
N GLN A 14 -10.34 -17.93 -1.74
CA GLN A 14 -10.26 -17.90 -0.27
C GLN A 14 -9.90 -19.28 0.28
N CYS A 15 -8.65 -19.46 0.72
CA CYS A 15 -8.20 -20.70 1.35
C CYS A 15 -8.64 -20.76 2.83
N ILE A 16 -9.09 -21.93 3.29
CA ILE A 16 -9.47 -22.21 4.68
C ILE A 16 -8.80 -23.52 5.08
N GLN A 17 -8.20 -23.57 6.27
CA GLN A 17 -7.60 -24.82 6.77
C GLN A 17 -8.71 -25.78 7.24
N SER A 18 -8.60 -27.06 6.89
CA SER A 18 -9.62 -28.10 7.18
C SER A 18 -10.04 -28.15 8.66
N LYS A 19 -9.10 -27.94 9.60
CA LYS A 19 -9.46 -27.89 11.04
C LYS A 19 -10.53 -26.85 11.38
N HIS A 20 -10.61 -25.75 10.63
CA HIS A 20 -11.60 -24.69 10.84
C HIS A 20 -12.93 -24.94 10.12
N THR A 21 -12.98 -25.87 9.17
CA THR A 21 -14.24 -26.33 8.55
C THR A 21 -14.92 -27.39 9.42
N ASN A 22 -14.15 -28.21 10.13
CA ASN A 22 -14.69 -29.26 11.00
C ASN A 22 -15.37 -28.70 12.27
N LYS A 23 -14.91 -27.55 12.76
CA LYS A 23 -15.51 -26.81 13.88
C LYS A 23 -15.60 -25.32 13.55
N PRO A 24 -16.63 -24.89 12.81
CA PRO A 24 -16.75 -23.52 12.32
C PRO A 24 -17.17 -22.56 13.45
N ALA A 25 -16.19 -22.04 14.19
CA ALA A 25 -16.43 -21.03 15.20
C ALA A 25 -16.98 -19.74 14.55
N LYS A 26 -18.05 -19.17 15.11
CA LYS A 26 -18.72 -17.97 14.57
C LYS A 26 -17.74 -16.82 14.29
N GLN A 27 -16.82 -16.55 15.23
CA GLN A 27 -15.81 -15.50 15.06
C GLN A 27 -14.84 -15.78 13.90
N TYR A 28 -14.46 -17.04 13.69
CA TYR A 28 -13.61 -17.42 12.56
C TYR A 28 -14.32 -17.19 11.24
N CYS A 29 -15.57 -17.65 11.13
CA CYS A 29 -16.41 -17.46 9.95
C CYS A 29 -16.58 -15.98 9.63
N ALA A 30 -16.87 -15.14 10.64
CA ALA A 30 -16.96 -13.70 10.46
C ALA A 30 -15.66 -13.11 9.87
N ASN A 31 -14.49 -13.49 10.40
CA ASN A 31 -13.19 -13.03 9.89
C ASN A 31 -12.92 -13.51 8.44
N VAL A 32 -13.39 -14.70 8.06
CA VAL A 32 -13.31 -15.17 6.67
C VAL A 32 -14.22 -14.34 5.76
N CYS A 33 -15.46 -14.05 6.19
CA CYS A 33 -16.38 -13.20 5.45
C CYS A 33 -15.81 -11.80 5.20
N LEU A 34 -15.12 -11.20 6.19
CA LEU A 34 -14.43 -9.92 6.02
C LEU A 34 -13.41 -9.95 4.86
N LYS A 35 -12.69 -11.06 4.70
CA LYS A 35 -11.69 -11.24 3.62
C LYS A 35 -12.35 -11.48 2.27
N MET A 36 -13.45 -12.25 2.25
CA MET A 36 -14.20 -12.54 1.03
C MET A 36 -14.86 -11.26 0.49
N ASN A 37 -15.50 -10.48 1.35
CA ASN A 37 -16.17 -9.24 0.97
C ASN A 37 -15.20 -8.29 0.24
N VAL A 38 -14.00 -8.06 0.79
CA VAL A 38 -12.99 -7.19 0.18
C VAL A 38 -12.47 -7.74 -1.15
N LYS A 39 -12.28 -9.06 -1.27
CA LYS A 39 -11.85 -9.69 -2.54
C LYS A 39 -12.89 -9.57 -3.65
N LEU A 40 -14.17 -9.50 -3.29
CA LEU A 40 -15.29 -9.32 -4.21
C LEU A 40 -15.62 -7.83 -4.42
N GLY A 41 -14.77 -6.92 -3.94
CA GLY A 41 -14.90 -5.47 -4.15
C GLY A 41 -15.78 -4.74 -3.13
N GLY A 42 -16.32 -5.44 -2.13
CA GLY A 42 -17.10 -4.85 -1.05
C GLY A 42 -16.26 -4.09 -0.01
N GLU A 43 -16.93 -3.27 0.78
CA GLU A 43 -16.33 -2.48 1.86
C GLU A 43 -16.88 -2.97 3.21
N ASN A 44 -16.00 -3.38 4.13
CA ASN A 44 -16.45 -3.83 5.47
C ASN A 44 -16.82 -2.65 6.37
N SER A 45 -16.05 -1.57 6.29
CA SER A 45 -16.22 -0.35 7.07
C SER A 45 -15.44 0.79 6.42
N PHE A 46 -15.92 2.02 6.58
CA PHE A 46 -15.22 3.23 6.14
C PHE A 46 -15.39 4.34 7.18
N LEU A 47 -14.45 5.28 7.18
CA LEU A 47 -14.51 6.44 8.07
C LEU A 47 -15.52 7.46 7.54
N ILE A 48 -16.23 8.12 8.45
CA ILE A 48 -17.15 9.19 8.09
C ILE A 48 -16.30 10.37 7.57
N PRO A 49 -16.59 10.94 6.37
CA PRO A 49 -15.76 12.00 5.76
C PRO A 49 -15.47 13.16 6.70
N LYS A 50 -16.44 13.56 7.53
CA LYS A 50 -16.28 14.63 8.54
C LYS A 50 -15.15 14.37 9.56
N HIS A 51 -14.77 13.12 9.80
CA HIS A 51 -13.67 12.74 10.71
C HIS A 51 -12.31 12.65 10.01
N ILE A 52 -12.29 12.69 8.67
CA ILE A 52 -11.09 12.58 7.83
C ILE A 52 -11.06 13.72 6.81
N GLN A 53 -11.36 14.94 7.25
CA GLN A 53 -11.39 16.12 6.37
C GLN A 53 -10.09 16.29 5.60
N PHE A 54 -8.94 16.00 6.22
CA PHE A 54 -7.63 16.07 5.55
C PHE A 54 -7.47 15.15 4.31
N LEU A 55 -8.33 14.12 4.16
CA LEU A 55 -8.40 13.25 2.99
C LEU A 55 -9.55 13.59 2.04
N THR A 56 -10.59 14.29 2.51
CA THR A 56 -11.90 14.37 1.81
C THR A 56 -12.32 15.79 1.43
N ASP A 57 -11.64 16.82 1.94
CA ASP A 57 -11.74 18.22 1.52
C ASP A 57 -11.39 18.43 0.04
N GLU A 58 -10.41 17.69 -0.47
CA GLU A 58 -9.99 17.66 -1.86
C GLU A 58 -9.64 16.22 -2.29
N PRO A 59 -9.69 15.89 -3.60
CA PRO A 59 -9.32 14.57 -4.08
C PRO A 59 -7.91 14.18 -3.60
N THR A 60 -7.84 13.17 -2.74
CA THR A 60 -6.59 12.73 -2.10
C THR A 60 -6.39 11.25 -2.35
N ILE A 61 -5.18 10.88 -2.77
CA ILE A 61 -4.78 9.48 -2.87
C ILE A 61 -3.90 9.10 -1.68
N LEU A 62 -4.26 8.01 -1.02
CA LEU A 62 -3.43 7.39 0.00
C LEU A 62 -2.54 6.33 -0.64
N MET A 63 -1.24 6.41 -0.40
CA MET A 63 -0.28 5.42 -0.87
C MET A 63 0.50 4.85 0.30
N GLY A 64 0.76 3.55 0.25
CA GLY A 64 1.63 2.84 1.19
C GLY A 64 2.60 1.95 0.43
N THR A 65 3.88 2.02 0.75
CA THR A 65 4.89 1.16 0.11
C THR A 65 5.93 0.65 1.10
N GLY A 66 6.57 -0.45 0.71
CA GLY A 66 7.70 -1.02 1.42
C GLY A 66 8.44 -2.05 0.58
N VAL A 67 9.64 -2.36 1.01
CA VAL A 67 10.51 -3.38 0.42
C VAL A 67 10.60 -4.55 1.37
N THR A 68 10.55 -5.76 0.82
CA THR A 68 10.82 -7.01 1.54
C THR A 68 12.09 -7.62 0.98
N HIS A 69 13.10 -7.76 1.83
CA HIS A 69 14.37 -8.37 1.48
C HIS A 69 14.33 -9.88 1.66
N PRO A 70 15.22 -10.61 0.96
CA PRO A 70 15.45 -12.02 1.25
C PRO A 70 16.01 -12.22 2.66
N SER A 71 16.05 -13.48 3.10
CA SER A 71 16.56 -13.83 4.42
C SER A 71 18.01 -13.39 4.62
N PRO A 72 18.44 -13.09 5.87
CA PRO A 72 19.84 -12.80 6.15
C PRO A 72 20.76 -13.93 5.65
N GLY A 73 21.81 -13.59 4.91
CA GLY A 73 22.75 -14.54 4.32
C GLY A 73 22.42 -15.00 2.90
N ASP A 74 21.22 -14.68 2.39
CA ASP A 74 20.88 -14.86 0.98
C ASP A 74 21.30 -13.63 0.17
N ASN A 75 22.44 -13.75 -0.52
CA ASN A 75 23.01 -12.68 -1.33
C ASN A 75 22.48 -12.66 -2.77
N GLU A 76 21.88 -13.76 -3.23
CA GLU A 76 21.35 -13.91 -4.60
C GLU A 76 19.84 -13.60 -4.66
N GLY A 77 19.16 -13.63 -3.50
CA GLY A 77 17.74 -13.35 -3.38
C GLY A 77 17.34 -11.95 -3.86
N LEU A 78 16.22 -11.86 -4.56
CA LEU A 78 15.63 -10.59 -4.99
C LEU A 78 14.85 -9.91 -3.85
N SER A 79 14.78 -8.59 -3.90
CA SER A 79 13.86 -7.83 -3.07
C SER A 79 12.53 -7.60 -3.78
N TYR A 80 11.45 -7.61 -3.00
CA TYR A 80 10.09 -7.44 -3.48
C TYR A 80 9.55 -6.09 -3.02
N VAL A 81 8.99 -5.33 -3.95
CA VAL A 81 8.36 -4.04 -3.65
C VAL A 81 6.87 -4.15 -3.89
N ALA A 82 6.07 -3.56 -3.00
CA ALA A 82 4.64 -3.40 -3.20
C ALA A 82 4.24 -1.95 -2.88
N LEU A 83 3.61 -1.27 -3.84
CA LEU A 83 2.93 0.01 -3.65
C LEU A 83 1.43 -0.23 -3.67
N CYS A 84 0.75 0.05 -2.56
CA CYS A 84 -0.69 0.06 -2.48
C CYS A 84 -1.19 1.50 -2.62
N GLY A 85 -2.12 1.75 -3.54
CA GLY A 85 -2.79 3.04 -3.72
C GLY A 85 -4.29 2.91 -3.50
N SER A 86 -4.90 3.87 -2.79
CA SER A 86 -6.36 3.91 -2.64
C SER A 86 -7.01 4.07 -4.01
N VAL A 87 -8.18 3.45 -4.21
CA VAL A 87 -8.95 3.53 -5.47
C VAL A 87 -10.34 4.13 -5.28
N ASN A 88 -10.55 4.79 -4.14
CA ASN A 88 -11.74 5.56 -3.84
C ASN A 88 -11.41 6.70 -2.87
N VAL A 89 -12.24 7.74 -2.85
CA VAL A 89 -12.06 8.93 -2.01
C VAL A 89 -12.15 8.65 -0.51
N LYS A 90 -12.80 7.55 -0.12
CA LYS A 90 -12.91 7.11 1.28
C LYS A 90 -11.66 6.37 1.78
N ALA A 91 -10.71 6.07 0.90
CA ALA A 91 -9.51 5.29 1.21
C ALA A 91 -9.80 3.93 1.89
N SER A 92 -10.89 3.28 1.50
CA SER A 92 -11.35 1.97 2.02
C SER A 92 -11.06 0.82 1.05
N ARG A 93 -10.76 1.12 -0.22
CA ARG A 93 -10.35 0.15 -1.23
C ARG A 93 -8.97 0.52 -1.78
N TYR A 94 -8.15 -0.48 -2.05
CA TYR A 94 -6.78 -0.31 -2.54
C TYR A 94 -6.50 -1.25 -3.72
N ALA A 95 -5.68 -0.77 -4.65
CA ALA A 95 -5.02 -1.58 -5.66
C ALA A 95 -3.52 -1.65 -5.36
N VAL A 96 -2.86 -2.70 -5.84
CA VAL A 96 -1.43 -2.93 -5.61
C VAL A 96 -0.68 -2.97 -6.94
N SER A 97 0.48 -2.31 -6.96
CA SER A 97 1.51 -2.48 -7.97
C SER A 97 2.71 -3.16 -7.31
N THR A 98 3.29 -4.17 -7.96
CA THR A 98 4.42 -4.95 -7.41
C THR A 98 5.60 -4.98 -8.35
N ARG A 99 6.82 -5.02 -7.81
CA ARG A 99 8.07 -5.13 -8.57
C ARG A 99 9.07 -6.06 -7.88
N PHE A 100 9.96 -6.61 -8.69
CA PHE A 100 11.19 -7.23 -8.23
C PHE A 100 12.34 -6.25 -8.47
N GLN A 101 13.30 -6.23 -7.55
CA GLN A 101 14.53 -5.50 -7.72
C GLN A 101 15.70 -6.25 -7.09
N ARG A 102 16.92 -5.77 -7.34
CA ARG A 102 18.12 -6.33 -6.76
C ARG A 102 17.98 -6.50 -5.24
N GLY A 103 18.48 -7.63 -4.74
CA GLY A 103 18.56 -7.95 -3.32
C GLY A 103 19.11 -6.80 -2.49
N HIS A 104 18.59 -6.63 -1.27
CA HIS A 104 19.06 -5.67 -0.26
C HIS A 104 19.10 -4.20 -0.74
N THR A 105 18.36 -3.87 -1.80
CA THR A 105 18.23 -2.49 -2.29
C THR A 105 17.01 -1.87 -1.62
N GLU A 106 17.21 -0.89 -0.74
CA GLU A 106 16.12 -0.21 -0.02
C GLU A 106 15.39 0.80 -0.93
N LEU A 107 16.12 1.45 -1.84
CA LEU A 107 15.52 2.41 -2.77
C LEU A 107 14.60 1.68 -3.77
N ILE A 108 13.38 2.17 -3.93
CA ILE A 108 12.45 1.61 -4.92
C ILE A 108 12.82 2.11 -6.31
N VAL A 109 13.40 1.22 -7.13
CA VAL A 109 13.95 1.59 -8.45
C VAL A 109 12.87 2.07 -9.42
N ASP A 110 11.74 1.36 -9.48
CA ASP A 110 10.67 1.63 -10.46
C ASP A 110 9.51 2.45 -9.88
N LEU A 111 9.76 3.24 -8.82
CA LEU A 111 8.70 3.93 -8.07
C LEU A 111 7.85 4.84 -8.96
N ALA A 112 8.48 5.55 -9.90
CA ALA A 112 7.78 6.48 -10.78
C ALA A 112 6.69 5.78 -11.61
N ASN A 113 6.97 4.58 -12.14
CA ASN A 113 5.98 3.83 -12.92
C ASN A 113 4.87 3.27 -12.03
N MET A 114 5.20 2.76 -10.84
CA MET A 114 4.20 2.27 -9.87
C MET A 114 3.25 3.40 -9.42
N VAL A 115 3.77 4.61 -9.20
CA VAL A 115 2.97 5.80 -8.87
C VAL A 115 2.06 6.19 -10.03
N LYS A 116 2.56 6.17 -11.27
CA LYS A 116 1.73 6.42 -12.46
C LYS A 116 0.57 5.43 -12.59
N GLU A 117 0.83 4.14 -12.38
CA GLU A 117 -0.22 3.11 -12.39
C GLU A 117 -1.29 3.40 -11.33
N SER A 118 -0.87 3.76 -10.12
CA SER A 118 -1.78 4.08 -9.01
C SER A 118 -2.62 5.34 -9.30
N LEU A 119 -2.01 6.39 -9.84
CA LEU A 119 -2.70 7.62 -10.23
C LEU A 119 -3.70 7.39 -11.36
N LYS A 120 -3.33 6.61 -12.39
CA LYS A 120 -4.25 6.22 -13.47
C LYS A 120 -5.42 5.41 -12.95
N THR A 121 -5.17 4.46 -12.06
CA THR A 121 -6.22 3.62 -11.45
C THR A 121 -7.19 4.47 -10.63
N PHE A 122 -6.68 5.41 -9.82
CA PHE A 122 -7.52 6.34 -9.08
C PHE A 122 -8.37 7.21 -10.00
N TYR A 123 -7.78 7.75 -11.08
CA TYR A 123 -8.53 8.54 -12.05
C TYR A 123 -9.62 7.72 -12.76
N GLN A 124 -9.32 6.49 -13.17
CA GLN A 124 -10.27 5.59 -13.81
C GLN A 124 -11.45 5.21 -12.89
N THR A 125 -11.21 5.12 -11.59
CA THR A 125 -12.22 4.69 -10.61
C THR A 125 -13.02 5.85 -10.01
N CYS A 126 -12.39 7.01 -9.83
CA CYS A 126 -13.00 8.17 -9.18
C CYS A 126 -13.40 9.28 -10.16
N GLY A 127 -12.87 9.30 -11.39
CA GLY A 127 -13.04 10.40 -12.35
C GLY A 127 -12.32 11.70 -11.96
N LEU A 128 -11.50 11.67 -10.90
CA LEU A 128 -10.86 12.85 -10.31
C LEU A 128 -9.34 12.66 -10.27
N LYS A 129 -8.60 13.74 -10.53
CA LYS A 129 -7.15 13.77 -10.35
C LYS A 129 -6.83 14.11 -8.89
N PRO A 130 -6.01 13.31 -8.17
CA PRO A 130 -5.62 13.66 -6.81
C PRO A 130 -4.91 15.02 -6.76
N LYS A 131 -5.37 15.92 -5.90
CA LYS A 131 -4.65 17.17 -5.59
C LYS A 131 -3.63 16.97 -4.48
N LYS A 132 -3.80 15.93 -3.66
CA LYS A 132 -2.92 15.55 -2.56
C LYS A 132 -2.50 14.10 -2.66
N ILE A 133 -1.23 13.82 -2.37
CA ILE A 133 -0.65 12.48 -2.23
C ILE A 133 -0.13 12.34 -0.81
N LEU A 134 -0.74 11.45 -0.03
CA LEU A 134 -0.23 11.07 1.28
C LEU A 134 0.48 9.72 1.15
N PHE A 135 1.81 9.75 1.25
CA PHE A 135 2.69 8.64 0.91
C PHE A 135 3.37 8.08 2.17
N TYR A 136 2.99 6.87 2.56
CA TYR A 136 3.56 6.15 3.69
C TYR A 136 4.63 5.17 3.23
N ARG A 137 5.87 5.37 3.68
CA ARG A 137 7.03 4.55 3.34
C ARG A 137 7.51 3.75 4.56
N ASN A 138 7.32 2.44 4.53
CA ASN A 138 7.70 1.54 5.64
C ASN A 138 9.03 0.85 5.39
N GLY A 139 9.85 0.68 6.43
CA GLY A 139 11.00 -0.23 6.41
C GLY A 139 12.37 0.44 6.28
N ILE A 140 12.43 1.78 6.21
CA ILE A 140 13.70 2.48 6.07
C ILE A 140 14.44 2.54 7.42
N SER A 141 15.75 2.33 7.39
CA SER A 141 16.64 2.59 8.51
C SER A 141 16.92 4.09 8.67
N LYS A 142 17.18 4.57 9.90
CA LYS A 142 17.37 6.01 10.17
C LYS A 142 18.50 6.62 9.33
N SER A 143 19.57 5.87 9.05
CA SER A 143 20.71 6.32 8.24
C SER A 143 20.37 6.55 6.77
N GLN A 144 19.30 5.93 6.26
CA GLN A 144 18.90 6.00 4.85
C GLN A 144 17.78 7.01 4.59
N PHE A 145 17.22 7.63 5.64
CA PHE A 145 16.03 8.49 5.52
C PHE A 145 16.15 9.60 4.48
N MET A 146 17.20 10.41 4.56
CA MET A 146 17.37 11.56 3.67
C MET A 146 17.57 11.11 2.23
N HIS A 147 18.45 10.13 2.01
CA HIS A 147 18.72 9.60 0.68
C HIS A 147 17.45 9.00 0.03
N VAL A 148 16.70 8.19 0.78
CA VAL A 148 15.45 7.60 0.27
C VAL A 148 14.41 8.68 0.01
N LEU A 149 14.26 9.65 0.91
CA LEU A 149 13.33 10.77 0.73
C LEU A 149 13.64 11.54 -0.55
N GLU A 150 14.89 11.94 -0.77
CA GLU A 150 15.29 12.72 -1.94
C GLU A 150 15.01 11.97 -3.25
N CYS A 151 15.46 10.71 -3.34
CA CYS A 151 15.29 9.91 -4.54
C CYS A 151 13.82 9.53 -4.80
N GLU A 152 13.09 9.05 -3.78
CA GLU A 152 11.70 8.61 -3.95
C GLU A 152 10.76 9.81 -4.17
N LEU A 153 10.97 10.94 -3.49
CA LEU A 153 10.18 12.15 -3.73
C LEU A 153 10.39 12.70 -5.14
N ALA A 154 11.62 12.68 -5.65
CA ALA A 154 11.91 13.05 -7.03
C ALA A 154 11.17 12.12 -8.02
N ALA A 155 11.17 10.82 -7.76
CA ALA A 155 10.44 9.85 -8.59
C ALA A 155 8.92 10.08 -8.57
N ILE A 156 8.31 10.39 -7.41
CA ILE A 156 6.88 10.72 -7.29
C ILE A 156 6.56 12.01 -8.07
N LYS A 157 7.38 13.05 -7.94
CA LYS A 157 7.20 14.31 -8.69
C LYS A 157 7.30 14.10 -10.20
N TYR A 158 8.31 13.33 -10.64
CA TYR A 158 8.48 12.96 -12.04
C TYR A 158 7.28 12.16 -12.58
N ALA A 159 6.75 11.22 -11.80
CA ALA A 159 5.55 10.47 -12.16
C ALA A 159 4.35 11.39 -12.43
N CYS A 160 4.15 12.41 -11.59
CA CYS A 160 3.08 13.40 -11.78
C CYS A 160 3.30 14.22 -13.07
N GLN A 161 4.48 14.81 -13.22
CA GLN A 161 4.80 15.69 -14.36
C GLN A 161 4.83 14.96 -15.71
N SER A 162 5.21 13.67 -15.72
CA SER A 162 5.20 12.84 -16.93
C SER A 162 3.81 12.41 -17.38
N LEU A 163 2.79 12.48 -16.50
CA LEU A 163 1.39 12.30 -16.88
C LEU A 163 0.79 13.59 -17.46
N GLU A 164 1.14 14.74 -16.88
CA GLU A 164 0.73 16.06 -17.33
C GLU A 164 1.72 17.12 -16.83
N ALA A 165 2.24 17.96 -17.73
CA ALA A 165 3.36 18.87 -17.44
C ALA A 165 3.12 19.81 -16.23
N ASN A 166 1.86 20.22 -16.01
CA ASN A 166 1.48 21.15 -14.94
C ASN A 166 0.89 20.45 -13.71
N TYR A 167 0.81 19.11 -13.70
CA TYR A 167 0.25 18.37 -12.58
C TYR A 167 1.25 18.28 -11.42
N ARG A 168 1.00 19.11 -10.40
CA ARG A 168 1.86 19.28 -9.22
C ARG A 168 1.05 19.14 -7.93
N PRO A 169 0.58 17.93 -7.59
CA PRO A 169 -0.15 17.71 -6.35
C PRO A 169 0.74 17.97 -5.12
N THR A 170 0.13 18.35 -4.01
CA THR A 170 0.83 18.46 -2.71
C THR A 170 1.18 17.06 -2.22
N ILE A 171 2.46 16.83 -1.91
CA ILE A 171 2.96 15.52 -1.47
C ILE A 171 3.34 15.60 0.01
N THR A 172 2.78 14.71 0.82
CA THR A 172 3.20 14.46 2.20
C THR A 172 3.87 13.10 2.27
N PHE A 173 5.16 13.08 2.62
CA PHE A 173 5.96 11.85 2.72
C PHE A 173 6.14 11.48 4.19
N VAL A 174 5.67 10.30 4.59
CA VAL A 174 5.70 9.84 5.98
C VAL A 174 6.47 8.54 6.07
N VAL A 175 7.59 8.55 6.81
CA VAL A 175 8.35 7.33 7.09
C VAL A 175 7.73 6.59 8.28
N ILE A 176 7.40 5.32 8.09
CA ILE A 176 6.90 4.43 9.13
C ILE A 176 8.03 3.53 9.62
N GLN A 177 8.32 3.58 10.92
CA GLN A 177 9.18 2.63 11.60
C GLN A 177 8.36 1.83 12.62
N LYS A 178 8.01 0.58 12.29
CA LYS A 178 7.28 -0.31 13.20
C LYS A 178 8.20 -1.02 14.20
N ARG A 179 9.45 -1.26 13.83
CA ARG A 179 10.44 -1.96 14.66
C ARG A 179 11.46 -0.96 15.18
N HIS A 180 11.28 -0.51 16.42
CA HIS A 180 12.17 0.42 17.12
C HIS A 180 12.33 0.02 18.60
N HIS A 181 13.20 0.72 19.32
CA HIS A 181 13.48 0.46 20.74
C HIS A 181 12.65 1.30 21.72
N THR A 182 11.95 2.35 21.26
CA THR A 182 11.04 3.13 22.12
C THR A 182 9.88 2.27 22.65
N ARG A 183 9.59 2.35 23.94
CA ARG A 183 8.48 1.65 24.62
C ARG A 183 7.70 2.64 25.48
N PHE A 184 6.39 2.50 25.50
CA PHE A 184 5.50 3.24 26.38
C PHE A 184 4.86 2.27 27.38
N PHE A 185 4.73 2.69 28.63
CA PHE A 185 4.10 1.92 29.69
C PHE A 185 2.98 2.76 30.30
N PRO A 186 1.84 2.16 30.65
CA PRO A 186 0.77 2.90 31.32
C PRO A 186 1.26 3.35 32.71
N ILE A 187 0.92 4.57 33.07
CA ILE A 187 1.26 5.14 34.40
C ILE A 187 0.34 4.52 35.48
N GLU A 188 -0.92 4.27 35.11
CA GLU A 188 -1.94 3.68 35.97
C GLU A 188 -2.37 2.31 35.40
N LYS A 189 -2.68 1.36 36.29
CA LYS A 189 -3.06 -0.01 35.92
C LYS A 189 -4.52 -0.14 35.49
#